data_AF-A0AAX6G627-F1
#
_entry.id   AF-A0AAX6G627-F1
#
_cell.length_a   1.000
_cell.length_b   1.000
_cell.length_c   1.000
_cell.angle_alpha   90.00
_cell.angle_beta   90.00
_cell.angle_gamma   90.00
#
_symmetry.space_group_name_H-M   'P 1'
#
loop_
_entity.id
_entity.type
_entity.pdbx_description
1 polymer ?
#
loop_
_entity_poly.entity_id
_entity_poly.type
_entity_poly.pdbx_seq_one_letter_code
_entity_poly.pdbx_strand_id
1 'polypeptide(L)'
;MLPQKYSQLGNDGLLAFVENFLKDHFLPAMFVDYRKCVQQAISSPAAFRPRAHAVPVYNPSVEKGRPVLQGLLATDFLAKEVLGWAQLMPKYATELVEYVQTFLERTYERCRTSFTEAVLEKQSYILIGRTDVESLMRLDPANACLLSSSMLEHNAPDAETVEAEIEMSDLLLSLRPIKQEHLIRDDHKLILLASLSDSLEYLADSIERLGEYFVRPDARLEDKKHTHQRPHHSRTKSALTTSLASLADEYRKLAIDCLKVLRLEMQLETIFHMQEMTNREYLEDQDAEEPDDFVISLTTQITRRDEEMAPFIPELKRNYIFGGICSVAANTSIKALAEMNSINLLGAQQICRNSIALEQALAAIPSIDNEAVQQRLDRVRTYYELLNLPFEALY
;
A
#
# COMPACT_ATOMS: atom_id res chain seq x y z
N MET A 1 -13.13 50.03 -22.01
CA MET A 1 -14.45 50.65 -22.27
C MET A 1 -15.45 49.53 -22.53
N LEU A 2 -16.53 49.46 -21.76
CA LEU A 2 -17.59 48.46 -21.94
C LEU A 2 -18.38 48.73 -23.24
N PRO A 3 -18.84 47.71 -23.98
CA PRO A 3 -19.65 47.88 -25.18
C PRO A 3 -20.97 48.63 -24.90
N GLN A 4 -21.41 49.48 -25.84
CA GLN A 4 -22.61 50.34 -25.72
C GLN A 4 -23.92 49.61 -25.39
N LYS A 5 -24.00 48.28 -25.57
CA LYS A 5 -25.17 47.47 -25.19
C LYS A 5 -25.37 47.31 -23.67
N TYR A 6 -24.40 47.69 -22.84
CA TYR A 6 -24.47 47.54 -21.39
C TYR A 6 -24.63 48.86 -20.61
N SER A 7 -24.83 49.97 -21.32
CA SER A 7 -24.93 51.32 -20.74
C SER A 7 -26.24 51.59 -19.96
N GLN A 8 -27.24 50.70 -20.03
CA GLN A 8 -28.54 50.87 -19.36
C GLN A 8 -28.74 49.98 -18.13
N LEU A 9 -27.71 49.23 -17.74
CA LEU A 9 -27.79 48.30 -16.63
C LEU A 9 -27.35 49.02 -15.37
N GLY A 10 -28.30 49.33 -14.47
CA GLY A 10 -27.98 49.72 -13.09
C GLY A 10 -27.15 48.65 -12.37
N ASN A 11 -26.85 48.82 -11.08
CA ASN A 11 -26.04 47.85 -10.31
C ASN A 11 -26.48 46.38 -10.49
N ASP A 12 -27.79 46.14 -10.63
CA ASP A 12 -28.36 44.79 -10.85
C ASP A 12 -27.94 44.16 -12.18
N GLY A 13 -27.70 44.98 -13.20
CA GLY A 13 -27.35 44.50 -14.52
C GLY A 13 -25.86 44.23 -14.73
N LEU A 14 -24.98 44.93 -13.99
CA LEU A 14 -23.57 44.55 -13.89
C LEU A 14 -23.44 43.23 -13.13
N LEU A 15 -24.19 43.06 -12.04
CA LEU A 15 -24.21 41.82 -11.26
C LEU A 15 -24.67 40.63 -12.12
N ALA A 16 -25.79 40.78 -12.84
CA ALA A 16 -26.28 39.75 -13.75
C ALA A 16 -25.29 39.44 -14.89
N PHE A 17 -24.60 40.45 -15.44
CA PHE A 17 -23.55 40.24 -16.42
C PHE A 17 -22.38 39.43 -15.85
N VAL A 18 -21.87 39.79 -14.66
CA VAL A 18 -20.77 39.08 -14.00
C VAL A 18 -21.17 37.65 -13.66
N GLU A 19 -22.39 37.42 -13.18
CA GLU A 19 -22.88 36.07 -12.87
C GLU A 19 -22.99 35.20 -14.12
N ASN A 20 -23.53 35.74 -15.22
CA ASN A 20 -23.61 35.01 -16.48
C ASN A 20 -22.21 34.75 -17.06
N PHE A 21 -21.30 35.73 -16.98
CA PHE A 21 -19.91 35.53 -17.41
C PHE A 21 -19.22 34.45 -16.58
N LEU A 22 -19.37 34.47 -15.25
CA LEU A 22 -18.77 33.47 -14.37
C LEU A 22 -19.27 32.06 -14.71
N LYS A 23 -20.58 31.92 -14.84
CA LYS A 23 -21.24 30.64 -15.10
C LYS A 23 -20.97 30.11 -16.52
N ASP A 24 -21.15 30.94 -17.54
CA ASP A 24 -21.21 30.48 -18.93
C ASP A 24 -19.84 30.52 -19.64
N HIS A 25 -18.87 31.26 -19.08
CA HIS A 25 -17.56 31.43 -19.71
C HIS A 25 -16.39 31.09 -18.78
N PHE A 26 -16.31 31.71 -17.60
CA PHE A 26 -15.13 31.57 -16.74
C PHE A 26 -14.99 30.17 -16.13
N LEU A 27 -16.03 29.66 -15.47
CA LEU A 27 -15.99 28.34 -14.81
C LEU A 27 -15.74 27.19 -15.81
N PRO A 28 -16.41 27.13 -16.98
CA PRO A 28 -16.11 26.12 -17.99
C PRO A 28 -14.68 26.22 -18.54
N ALA A 29 -14.18 27.42 -18.82
CA ALA A 29 -12.81 27.61 -19.32
C ALA A 29 -11.78 27.16 -18.27
N MET A 30 -11.97 27.57 -17.02
CA MET A 30 -11.15 27.16 -15.89
C MET A 30 -11.17 25.63 -15.73
N PHE A 31 -12.34 24.99 -15.78
CA PHE A 31 -12.44 23.53 -15.70
C PHE A 31 -11.60 22.84 -16.77
N VAL A 32 -11.66 23.31 -18.01
CA VAL A 32 -10.87 22.77 -19.12
C VAL A 32 -9.37 22.92 -18.86
N ASP A 33 -8.95 24.10 -18.38
CA ASP A 33 -7.54 24.38 -18.09
C ASP A 33 -7.00 23.51 -16.94
N TYR A 34 -7.71 23.43 -15.82
CA TYR A 34 -7.30 22.58 -14.69
C TYR A 34 -7.34 21.10 -15.03
N ARG A 35 -8.35 20.65 -15.78
CA ARG A 35 -8.42 19.27 -16.30
C ARG A 35 -7.20 18.94 -17.16
N LYS A 36 -6.72 19.89 -17.96
CA LYS A 36 -5.52 19.74 -18.78
C LYS A 36 -4.26 19.68 -17.91
N CYS A 37 -4.14 20.54 -16.91
CA CYS A 37 -3.04 20.51 -15.95
C CYS A 37 -2.97 19.17 -15.20
N VAL A 38 -4.09 18.67 -14.68
CA VAL A 38 -4.18 17.36 -14.03
C VAL A 38 -3.77 16.25 -14.98
N GLN A 39 -4.30 16.26 -16.22
CA GLN A 39 -3.91 15.25 -17.22
C GLN A 39 -2.41 15.28 -17.52
N GLN A 40 -1.82 16.47 -17.64
CA GLN A 40 -0.38 16.60 -17.86
C GLN A 40 0.42 16.06 -16.67
N ALA A 41 0.00 16.40 -15.44
CA ALA A 41 0.64 15.97 -14.21
C ALA A 41 0.71 14.44 -14.04
N ILE A 42 -0.27 13.70 -14.57
CA ILE A 42 -0.35 12.23 -14.42
C ILE A 42 0.00 11.45 -15.70
N SER A 43 0.22 12.15 -16.83
CA SER A 43 0.44 11.51 -18.14
C SER A 43 1.83 10.89 -18.30
N SER A 44 2.85 11.49 -17.68
CA SER A 44 4.25 11.05 -17.82
C SER A 44 4.57 9.90 -16.88
N PRO A 45 5.38 8.90 -17.29
CA PRO A 45 5.94 7.92 -16.36
C PRO A 45 6.73 8.55 -15.20
N ALA A 46 7.30 9.75 -15.40
CA ALA A 46 7.98 10.49 -14.34
C ALA A 46 7.03 10.93 -13.21
N ALA A 47 5.73 11.03 -13.47
CA ALA A 47 4.73 11.35 -12.47
C ALA A 47 4.64 10.30 -11.35
N PHE A 48 5.01 9.06 -11.69
CA PHE A 48 5.03 7.89 -10.82
C PHE A 48 6.44 7.54 -10.36
N ARG A 49 7.37 8.50 -10.42
CA ARG A 49 8.68 8.38 -9.79
C ARG A 49 8.67 9.13 -8.44
N PRO A 50 9.17 8.52 -7.37
CA PRO A 50 9.41 9.22 -6.13
C PRO A 50 10.37 10.40 -6.33
N ARG A 51 10.29 11.42 -5.47
CA ARG A 51 11.19 12.57 -5.56
C ARG A 51 12.65 12.12 -5.41
N ALA A 52 13.53 12.62 -6.29
CA ALA A 52 14.96 12.28 -6.33
C ALA A 52 15.77 12.67 -5.06
N HIS A 53 15.13 13.34 -4.10
CA HIS A 53 15.71 13.76 -2.82
C HIS A 53 14.96 13.12 -1.65
N ALA A 54 14.60 11.83 -1.77
CA ALA A 54 14.09 11.10 -0.62
C ALA A 54 15.18 11.11 0.47
N VAL A 55 14.81 11.64 1.64
CA VAL A 55 15.64 11.53 2.85
C VAL A 55 15.88 10.03 3.09
N PRO A 56 17.06 9.59 3.57
CA PRO A 56 17.35 8.18 3.77
C PRO A 56 16.37 7.47 4.71
N VAL A 57 15.63 8.24 5.50
CA VAL A 57 14.59 7.76 6.40
C VAL A 57 13.26 8.40 6.01
N TYR A 58 12.22 7.59 5.94
CA TYR A 58 10.85 8.03 5.69
C TYR A 58 10.43 9.19 6.62
N ASN A 59 9.71 10.18 6.08
CA ASN A 59 9.12 11.26 6.85
C ASN A 59 7.64 11.44 6.49
N PRO A 60 6.71 11.51 7.47
CA PRO A 60 5.29 11.68 7.18
C PRO A 60 4.91 13.11 6.72
N SER A 61 5.79 14.11 6.89
CA SER A 61 5.51 15.49 6.47
C SER A 61 6.05 15.77 5.07
N VAL A 62 5.18 16.27 4.18
CA VAL A 62 5.55 16.68 2.81
C VAL A 62 6.62 17.77 2.82
N GLU A 63 6.54 18.72 3.76
CA GLU A 63 7.52 19.80 3.92
C GLU A 63 8.91 19.27 4.30
N LYS A 64 8.95 18.15 5.01
CA LYS A 64 10.18 17.47 5.46
C LYS A 64 10.61 16.34 4.52
N GLY A 65 10.01 16.25 3.33
CA GLY A 65 10.42 15.31 2.30
C GLY A 65 9.66 13.98 2.26
N ARG A 66 8.37 13.93 2.67
CA ARG A 66 7.52 12.75 2.41
C ARG A 66 7.62 12.35 0.92
N PRO A 67 7.82 11.05 0.61
CA PRO A 67 8.10 10.54 -0.74
C PRO A 67 6.86 10.48 -1.66
N VAL A 68 5.99 11.49 -1.62
CA VAL A 68 4.75 11.51 -2.42
C VAL A 68 5.10 11.58 -3.91
N LEU A 69 4.47 10.72 -4.71
CA LEU A 69 4.57 10.68 -6.16
C LEU A 69 4.18 12.04 -6.76
N GLN A 70 4.96 12.50 -7.74
CA GLN A 70 4.85 13.86 -8.27
C GLN A 70 3.47 14.15 -8.87
N GLY A 71 2.86 13.17 -9.56
CA GLY A 71 1.54 13.34 -10.16
C GLY A 71 0.42 13.50 -9.12
N LEU A 72 0.48 12.75 -8.01
CA LEU A 72 -0.52 12.82 -6.95
C LEU A 72 -0.36 14.11 -6.14
N LEU A 73 0.88 14.51 -5.85
CA LEU A 73 1.16 15.77 -5.18
C LEU A 73 0.71 16.99 -6.01
N ALA A 74 0.97 16.98 -7.32
CA ALA A 74 0.49 18.03 -8.22
C ALA A 74 -1.04 18.07 -8.29
N THR A 75 -1.70 16.90 -8.34
CA THR A 75 -3.17 16.80 -8.29
C THR A 75 -3.72 17.40 -7.00
N ASP A 76 -3.11 17.09 -5.86
CA ASP A 76 -3.50 17.64 -4.55
C ASP A 76 -3.43 19.17 -4.52
N PHE A 77 -2.34 19.76 -5.02
CA PHE A 77 -2.20 21.22 -5.12
C PHE A 77 -3.29 21.84 -5.99
N LEU A 78 -3.54 21.28 -7.17
CA LEU A 78 -4.57 21.77 -8.10
C LEU A 78 -5.98 21.64 -7.49
N ALA A 79 -6.27 20.53 -6.80
CA ALA A 79 -7.53 20.32 -6.11
C ALA A 79 -7.74 21.37 -5.00
N LYS A 80 -6.72 21.60 -4.16
CA LYS A 80 -6.75 22.61 -3.10
C LYS A 80 -6.99 24.03 -3.63
N GLU A 81 -6.39 24.37 -4.76
CA GLU A 81 -6.57 25.69 -5.37
C GLU A 81 -8.02 25.91 -5.83
N VAL A 82 -8.59 24.95 -6.56
CA VAL A 82 -9.99 25.03 -7.04
C VAL A 82 -10.98 25.03 -5.88
N LEU A 83 -10.70 24.28 -4.81
CA LEU A 83 -11.52 24.30 -3.60
C LEU A 83 -11.38 25.61 -2.81
N GLY A 84 -10.22 26.26 -2.84
CA GLY A 84 -10.04 27.62 -2.31
C GLY A 84 -10.98 28.61 -3.00
N TRP A 85 -11.21 28.47 -4.30
CA TRP A 85 -12.20 29.28 -5.01
C TRP A 85 -13.64 28.97 -4.65
N ALA A 86 -13.95 27.71 -4.29
CA ALA A 86 -15.28 27.36 -3.80
C ALA A 86 -15.63 28.10 -2.51
N GLN A 87 -14.64 28.45 -1.68
CA GLN A 87 -14.83 29.29 -0.50
C GLN A 87 -15.08 30.76 -0.87
N LEU A 88 -14.33 31.28 -1.84
CA LEU A 88 -14.46 32.67 -2.31
C LEU A 88 -15.72 32.90 -3.16
N MET A 89 -16.27 31.84 -3.76
CA MET A 89 -17.45 31.89 -4.62
C MET A 89 -18.53 30.87 -4.17
N PRO A 90 -19.20 31.09 -3.02
CA PRO A 90 -20.14 30.13 -2.45
C PRO A 90 -21.30 29.72 -3.37
N LYS A 91 -21.70 30.61 -4.29
CA LYS A 91 -22.75 30.36 -5.29
C LYS A 91 -22.40 29.22 -6.26
N TYR A 92 -21.10 29.03 -6.53
CA TYR A 92 -20.58 28.04 -7.47
C TYR A 92 -19.80 26.91 -6.77
N ALA A 93 -19.79 26.89 -5.44
CA ALA A 93 -19.02 25.94 -4.65
C ALA A 93 -19.33 24.47 -5.00
N THR A 94 -20.61 24.16 -5.21
CA THR A 94 -21.07 22.81 -5.60
C THR A 94 -20.44 22.37 -6.93
N GLU A 95 -20.46 23.24 -7.95
CA GLU A 95 -19.88 22.95 -9.26
C GLU A 95 -18.35 22.81 -9.21
N LEU A 96 -17.67 23.67 -8.43
CA LEU A 96 -16.22 23.59 -8.23
C LEU A 96 -15.80 22.30 -7.51
N VAL A 97 -16.61 21.81 -6.56
CA VAL A 97 -16.38 20.52 -5.90
C VAL A 97 -16.57 19.35 -6.88
N GLU A 98 -17.57 19.40 -7.76
CA GLU A 98 -17.77 18.40 -8.81
C GLU A 98 -16.58 18.34 -9.80
N TYR A 99 -16.00 19.51 -10.12
CA TYR A 99 -14.78 19.57 -10.92
C TYR A 99 -13.60 18.89 -10.22
N VAL A 100 -13.41 19.15 -8.93
CA VAL A 100 -12.35 18.52 -8.14
C VAL A 100 -12.56 17.02 -8.04
N GLN A 101 -13.79 16.55 -7.83
CA GLN A 101 -14.11 15.13 -7.87
C GLN A 101 -13.68 14.51 -9.21
N THR A 102 -14.01 15.16 -10.34
CA THR A 102 -13.60 14.68 -11.68
C THR A 102 -12.08 14.58 -11.83
N PHE A 103 -11.32 15.52 -11.25
CA PHE A 103 -9.86 15.48 -11.28
C PHE A 103 -9.30 14.31 -10.47
N LEU A 104 -9.85 14.11 -9.27
CA LEU A 104 -9.45 13.03 -8.36
C LEU A 104 -9.82 11.65 -8.92
N GLU A 105 -10.98 11.47 -9.54
CA GLU A 105 -11.36 10.22 -10.22
C GLU A 105 -10.40 9.89 -11.36
N ARG A 106 -9.99 10.91 -12.13
CA ARG A 106 -9.04 10.72 -13.23
C ARG A 106 -7.64 10.33 -12.74
N THR A 107 -7.18 10.95 -11.65
CA THR A 107 -5.91 10.59 -11.01
C THR A 107 -5.97 9.16 -10.45
N TYR A 108 -7.09 8.79 -9.82
CA TYR A 108 -7.30 7.44 -9.29
C TYR A 108 -7.20 6.38 -10.38
N GLU A 109 -7.88 6.59 -11.51
CA GLU A 109 -7.84 5.67 -12.65
C GLU A 109 -6.40 5.46 -13.16
N ARG A 110 -5.61 6.54 -13.19
CA ARG A 110 -4.21 6.45 -13.61
C ARG A 110 -3.35 5.71 -12.58
N CYS A 111 -3.58 5.91 -11.29
CA CYS A 111 -2.94 5.13 -10.24
C CYS A 111 -3.27 3.64 -10.36
N ARG A 112 -4.54 3.30 -10.57
CA ARG A 112 -4.99 1.92 -10.78
C ARG A 112 -4.35 1.27 -12.01
N THR A 113 -4.24 2.03 -13.09
CA THR A 113 -3.52 1.59 -14.29
C THR A 113 -2.05 1.30 -13.97
N SER A 114 -1.36 2.21 -13.27
CA SER A 114 0.04 2.04 -12.88
C SER A 114 0.25 0.84 -11.94
N PHE A 115 -0.66 0.62 -10.99
CA PHE A 115 -0.68 -0.57 -10.14
C PHE A 115 -0.80 -1.83 -11.00
N THR A 116 -1.80 -1.89 -11.88
CA THR A 116 -2.06 -3.03 -12.75
C THR A 116 -0.86 -3.34 -13.65
N GLU A 117 -0.26 -2.34 -14.29
CA GLU A 117 0.96 -2.49 -15.11
C GLU A 117 2.16 -3.07 -14.32
N ALA A 118 2.25 -2.78 -13.02
CA ALA A 118 3.32 -3.29 -12.18
C ALA A 118 3.13 -4.78 -11.85
N VAL A 119 1.88 -5.22 -11.65
CA VAL A 119 1.55 -6.53 -11.07
C VAL A 119 0.91 -7.51 -12.07
N LEU A 120 0.68 -7.07 -13.31
CA LEU A 120 0.02 -7.88 -14.35
C LEU A 120 0.73 -9.22 -14.55
N GLU A 121 -0.05 -10.30 -14.66
CA GLU A 121 0.41 -11.69 -14.83
C GLU A 121 1.25 -12.25 -13.66
N LYS A 122 1.35 -11.53 -12.55
CA LYS A 122 2.09 -11.99 -11.37
C LYS A 122 1.22 -12.81 -10.43
N GLN A 123 1.84 -13.78 -9.78
CA GLN A 123 1.14 -14.68 -8.87
C GLN A 123 0.53 -13.89 -7.70
N SER A 124 1.26 -12.91 -7.15
CA SER A 124 0.77 -12.01 -6.09
C SER A 124 -0.51 -11.25 -6.50
N TYR A 125 -0.63 -10.82 -7.76
CA TYR A 125 -1.83 -10.17 -8.28
C TYR A 125 -3.02 -11.11 -8.43
N ILE A 126 -2.78 -12.35 -8.84
CA ILE A 126 -3.85 -13.36 -8.93
C ILE A 126 -4.35 -13.71 -7.53
N LEU A 127 -3.43 -13.82 -6.56
CA LEU A 127 -3.75 -14.20 -5.19
C LEU A 127 -4.55 -13.14 -4.44
N ILE A 128 -4.23 -11.85 -4.59
CA ILE A 128 -4.98 -10.79 -3.91
C ILE A 128 -6.47 -10.75 -4.33
N GLY A 129 -6.80 -11.24 -5.53
CA GLY A 129 -8.18 -11.36 -6.00
C GLY A 129 -8.95 -12.57 -5.45
N ARG A 130 -8.30 -13.47 -4.71
CA ARG A 130 -8.96 -14.65 -4.13
C ARG A 130 -9.55 -14.35 -2.76
N THR A 131 -10.77 -14.81 -2.53
CA THR A 131 -11.51 -14.57 -1.28
C THR A 131 -10.92 -15.30 -0.08
N ASP A 132 -10.37 -16.51 -0.29
CA ASP A 132 -9.72 -17.30 0.76
C ASP A 132 -8.43 -16.62 1.24
N VAL A 133 -7.58 -16.17 0.32
CA VAL A 133 -6.39 -15.36 0.60
C VAL A 133 -6.79 -14.08 1.33
N GLU A 134 -7.81 -13.36 0.85
CA GLU A 134 -8.26 -12.14 1.51
C GLU A 134 -8.72 -12.40 2.95
N SER A 135 -9.49 -13.48 3.20
CA SER A 135 -9.94 -13.82 4.55
C SER A 135 -8.79 -14.18 5.49
N LEU A 136 -7.82 -14.96 5.01
CA LEU A 136 -6.65 -15.35 5.80
C LEU A 136 -5.75 -14.16 6.09
N MET A 137 -5.51 -13.32 5.07
CA MET A 137 -4.78 -12.08 5.26
C MET A 137 -5.45 -11.27 6.35
N ARG A 138 -6.78 -11.05 6.32
CA ARG A 138 -7.54 -10.25 7.31
C ARG A 138 -7.33 -10.66 8.77
N LEU A 139 -7.13 -11.95 9.04
CA LEU A 139 -6.91 -12.48 10.40
C LEU A 139 -5.51 -12.22 10.93
N ASP A 140 -4.56 -11.82 10.07
CA ASP A 140 -3.19 -11.53 10.46
C ASP A 140 -3.12 -10.29 11.38
N PRO A 141 -2.49 -10.38 12.57
CA PRO A 141 -2.38 -9.25 13.50
C PRO A 141 -1.65 -8.03 12.89
N ALA A 142 -0.76 -8.24 11.92
CA ALA A 142 -0.04 -7.16 11.25
C ALA A 142 -0.99 -6.25 10.44
N ASN A 143 -2.21 -6.69 10.11
CA ASN A 143 -3.20 -5.83 9.43
C ASN A 143 -3.67 -4.64 10.25
N ALA A 144 -3.44 -4.63 11.57
CA ALA A 144 -3.76 -3.47 12.38
C ALA A 144 -3.11 -2.19 11.82
N CYS A 145 -1.96 -2.29 11.15
CA CYS A 145 -1.29 -1.15 10.51
C CYS A 145 -1.96 -0.66 9.21
N LEU A 146 -2.84 -1.47 8.60
CA LEU A 146 -3.57 -1.14 7.37
C LEU A 146 -4.90 -0.44 7.64
N LEU A 147 -5.41 -0.56 8.87
CA LEU A 147 -6.69 -0.01 9.28
C LEU A 147 -6.49 1.39 9.88
N SER A 148 -7.19 2.38 9.35
CA SER A 148 -7.19 3.75 9.88
C SER A 148 -8.00 3.84 11.18
N SER A 149 -7.40 3.49 12.33
CA SER A 149 -7.82 3.75 13.73
C SER A 149 -9.26 3.36 14.19
N SER A 150 -10.20 3.14 13.28
CA SER A 150 -11.64 3.05 13.53
C SER A 150 -12.18 1.63 13.51
N MET A 151 -11.33 0.64 13.22
CA MET A 151 -11.69 -0.78 13.09
C MET A 151 -10.96 -1.68 14.11
N LEU A 152 -10.38 -1.09 15.17
CA LEU A 152 -9.60 -1.78 16.21
C LEU A 152 -10.44 -2.63 17.19
N GLU A 153 -11.61 -3.12 16.77
CA GLU A 153 -12.48 -3.94 17.61
C GLU A 153 -12.66 -5.35 17.03
N HIS A 154 -11.56 -6.10 16.93
CA HIS A 154 -11.62 -7.57 16.99
C HIS A 154 -10.22 -8.11 17.27
N ASN A 155 -9.83 -8.22 18.55
CA ASN A 155 -8.70 -9.05 18.92
C ASN A 155 -9.14 -10.51 18.74
N ALA A 156 -8.80 -11.11 17.60
CA ALA A 156 -8.92 -12.55 17.42
C ALA A 156 -8.09 -13.27 18.51
N PRO A 157 -8.56 -14.40 19.04
CA PRO A 157 -7.77 -15.20 19.97
C PRO A 157 -6.46 -15.66 19.28
N ASP A 158 -5.37 -15.67 20.05
CA ASP A 158 -4.01 -16.00 19.59
C ASP A 158 -3.89 -17.36 18.86
N ALA A 159 -4.83 -18.29 19.12
CA ALA A 159 -4.89 -19.56 18.40
C ALA A 159 -5.41 -19.43 16.96
N GLU A 160 -6.41 -18.56 16.71
CA GLU A 160 -7.00 -18.38 15.38
C GLU A 160 -6.01 -17.67 14.43
N THR A 161 -5.19 -16.76 14.95
CA THR A 161 -4.17 -16.05 14.17
C THR A 161 -3.04 -16.99 13.73
N VAL A 162 -2.59 -17.88 14.63
CA VAL A 162 -1.58 -18.91 14.31
C VAL A 162 -2.11 -19.93 13.30
N GLU A 163 -3.37 -20.34 13.43
CA GLU A 163 -4.01 -21.25 12.47
C GLU A 163 -4.12 -20.62 11.08
N ALA A 164 -4.58 -19.36 10.99
CA ALA A 164 -4.65 -18.62 9.74
C ALA A 164 -3.28 -18.43 9.07
N GLU A 165 -2.22 -18.22 9.85
CA GLU A 165 -0.85 -18.13 9.35
C GLU A 165 -0.37 -19.45 8.75
N ILE A 166 -0.65 -20.58 9.41
CA ILE A 166 -0.32 -21.92 8.89
C ILE A 166 -1.11 -22.20 7.61
N GLU A 167 -2.41 -21.91 7.60
CA GLU A 167 -3.27 -22.12 6.43
C GLU A 167 -2.82 -21.27 5.24
N MET A 168 -2.44 -20.01 5.47
CA MET A 168 -1.86 -19.15 4.44
C MET A 168 -0.56 -19.75 3.90
N SER A 169 0.33 -20.19 4.79
CA SER A 169 1.61 -20.80 4.41
C SER A 169 1.40 -22.07 3.57
N ASP A 170 0.44 -22.91 3.96
CA ASP A 170 0.07 -24.14 3.24
C ASP A 170 -0.53 -23.85 1.87
N LEU A 171 -1.41 -22.85 1.78
CA LEU A 171 -1.98 -22.37 0.52
C LEU A 171 -0.87 -21.91 -0.42
N LEU A 172 0.08 -21.09 0.05
CA LEU A 172 1.17 -20.60 -0.79
C LEU A 172 2.12 -21.73 -1.21
N LEU A 173 2.44 -22.67 -0.30
CA LEU A 173 3.26 -23.84 -0.60
C LEU A 173 2.64 -24.79 -1.64
N SER A 174 1.31 -24.84 -1.70
CA SER A 174 0.59 -25.63 -2.72
C SER A 174 0.75 -25.10 -4.15
N LEU A 175 1.27 -23.88 -4.31
CA LEU A 175 1.53 -23.26 -5.61
C LEU A 175 2.88 -23.67 -6.22
N ARG A 176 3.70 -24.45 -5.51
CA ARG A 176 4.98 -24.95 -6.01
C ARG A 176 4.79 -25.87 -7.23
N PRO A 177 5.71 -25.86 -8.22
CA PRO A 177 6.90 -25.02 -8.29
C PRO A 177 6.56 -23.58 -8.69
N ILE A 178 7.08 -22.61 -7.93
CA ILE A 178 6.98 -21.20 -8.30
C ILE A 178 8.03 -20.95 -9.37
N LYS A 179 7.62 -20.32 -10.48
CA LYS A 179 8.52 -19.97 -11.57
C LYS A 179 8.92 -18.51 -11.51
N GLN A 180 10.10 -18.21 -12.06
CA GLN A 180 10.69 -16.88 -11.99
C GLN A 180 9.81 -15.81 -12.66
N GLU A 181 9.16 -16.15 -13.77
CA GLU A 181 8.29 -15.27 -14.56
C GLU A 181 7.02 -14.82 -13.81
N HIS A 182 6.57 -15.59 -12.83
CA HIS A 182 5.37 -15.28 -12.04
C HIS A 182 5.64 -14.29 -10.90
N LEU A 183 6.91 -13.93 -10.66
CA LEU A 183 7.34 -12.98 -9.64
C LEU A 183 7.71 -11.60 -10.25
N ILE A 184 7.65 -10.57 -9.42
CA ILE A 184 8.06 -9.20 -9.73
C ILE A 184 9.59 -9.11 -9.56
N ARG A 185 10.30 -9.22 -10.68
CA ARG A 185 11.77 -9.19 -10.70
C ARG A 185 12.38 -7.79 -10.78
N ASP A 186 11.59 -6.81 -11.22
CA ASP A 186 12.03 -5.43 -11.33
C ASP A 186 11.81 -4.72 -9.99
N ASP A 187 12.89 -4.49 -9.25
CA ASP A 187 12.84 -3.81 -7.95
C ASP A 187 12.22 -2.40 -8.07
N HIS A 188 12.33 -1.74 -9.23
CA HIS A 188 11.67 -0.45 -9.43
C HIS A 188 10.14 -0.55 -9.37
N LYS A 189 9.56 -1.70 -9.74
CA LYS A 189 8.11 -1.94 -9.58
C LYS A 189 7.74 -2.13 -8.11
N LEU A 190 8.58 -2.76 -7.30
CA LEU A 190 8.37 -2.87 -5.86
C LEU A 190 8.42 -1.50 -5.18
N ILE A 191 9.40 -0.68 -5.54
CA ILE A 191 9.51 0.72 -5.08
C ILE A 191 8.29 1.54 -5.52
N LEU A 192 7.83 1.36 -6.76
CA LEU A 192 6.63 2.01 -7.26
C LEU A 192 5.41 1.63 -6.41
N LEU A 193 5.19 0.35 -6.12
CA LEU A 193 4.06 -0.11 -5.29
C LEU A 193 4.11 0.47 -3.87
N ALA A 194 5.28 0.50 -3.25
CA ALA A 194 5.46 1.11 -1.92
C ALA A 194 5.14 2.62 -1.95
N SER A 195 5.68 3.31 -2.95
CA SER A 195 5.47 4.75 -3.12
C SER A 195 4.02 5.08 -3.49
N LEU A 196 3.37 4.22 -4.27
CA LEU A 196 1.97 4.34 -4.65
C LEU A 196 1.09 4.17 -3.41
N SER A 197 1.36 3.18 -2.55
CA SER A 197 0.67 3.03 -1.26
C SER A 197 0.73 4.29 -0.42
N ASP A 198 1.93 4.85 -0.19
CA ASP A 198 2.09 6.04 0.67
C ASP A 198 1.38 7.27 0.06
N SER A 199 1.51 7.43 -1.26
CA SER A 199 0.96 8.60 -1.97
C SER A 199 -0.55 8.56 -2.09
N LEU A 200 -1.14 7.38 -2.28
CA LEU A 200 -2.59 7.19 -2.31
C LEU A 200 -3.22 7.48 -0.94
N GLU A 201 -2.58 7.01 0.14
CA GLU A 201 -3.03 7.31 1.50
C GLU A 201 -2.91 8.81 1.82
N TYR A 202 -1.79 9.44 1.44
CA TYR A 202 -1.63 10.89 1.56
C TYR A 202 -2.78 11.65 0.87
N LEU A 203 -3.11 11.25 -0.36
CA LEU A 203 -4.16 11.90 -1.12
C LEU A 203 -5.55 11.63 -0.53
N ALA A 204 -5.82 10.40 -0.06
CA ALA A 204 -7.06 10.07 0.66
C ALA A 204 -7.26 10.95 1.90
N ASP A 205 -6.23 11.11 2.74
CA ASP A 205 -6.27 11.99 3.91
C ASP A 205 -6.42 13.46 3.52
N SER A 206 -5.90 13.86 2.36
CA SER A 206 -6.15 15.19 1.82
C SER A 206 -7.62 15.36 1.41
N ILE A 207 -8.19 14.39 0.68
CA ILE A 207 -9.59 14.39 0.22
C ILE A 207 -10.55 14.46 1.41
N GLU A 208 -10.32 13.69 2.48
CA GLU A 208 -11.16 13.73 3.67
C GLU A 208 -11.11 15.08 4.37
N ARG A 209 -9.91 15.60 4.62
CA ARG A 209 -9.75 16.94 5.22
C ARG A 209 -10.49 17.98 4.38
N LEU A 210 -10.33 17.92 3.06
CA LEU A 210 -11.06 18.79 2.14
C LEU A 210 -12.58 18.63 2.30
N GLY A 211 -13.10 17.41 2.38
CA GLY A 211 -14.51 17.13 2.63
C GLY A 211 -15.03 17.75 3.94
N GLU A 212 -14.28 17.61 5.03
CA GLU A 212 -14.64 18.18 6.35
C GLU A 212 -14.73 19.72 6.33
N TYR A 213 -13.83 20.40 5.61
CA TYR A 213 -13.85 21.85 5.45
C TYR A 213 -15.15 22.35 4.77
N PHE A 214 -15.79 21.56 3.90
CA PHE A 214 -17.08 21.94 3.29
C PHE A 214 -18.30 21.63 4.17
N VAL A 215 -18.17 20.74 5.15
CA VAL A 215 -19.23 20.42 6.13
C VAL A 215 -19.34 21.50 7.22
N ARG A 216 -18.22 22.12 7.60
CA ARG A 216 -18.17 23.17 8.65
C ARG A 216 -17.77 24.55 8.09
N PRO A 217 -18.67 25.28 7.41
CA PRO A 217 -18.48 26.71 7.24
C PRO A 217 -18.82 27.38 8.58
N ASP A 218 -17.79 27.70 9.38
CA ASP A 218 -17.81 28.55 10.57
C ASP A 218 -19.06 28.49 11.49
N ALA A 219 -18.95 27.71 12.57
CA ALA A 219 -19.71 27.93 13.81
C ALA A 219 -19.15 29.12 14.63
N ARG A 220 -18.68 30.19 13.97
CA ARG A 220 -18.03 31.32 14.66
C ARG A 220 -18.66 32.68 14.48
N LEU A 221 -19.69 32.85 13.67
CA LEU A 221 -20.42 34.13 13.63
C LEU A 221 -21.93 33.90 13.51
N GLU A 222 -22.62 34.40 14.54
CA GLU A 222 -24.01 34.90 14.58
C GLU A 222 -25.08 33.97 15.19
N ASP A 223 -25.32 34.29 16.46
CA ASP A 223 -26.57 34.12 17.19
C ASP A 223 -27.69 35.00 16.56
N LYS A 224 -28.93 34.48 16.56
CA LYS A 224 -30.25 35.14 16.37
C LYS A 224 -30.87 35.37 14.97
N LYS A 225 -31.96 34.60 14.80
CA LYS A 225 -33.34 34.96 14.38
C LYS A 225 -33.71 35.03 12.88
N HIS A 226 -34.59 34.08 12.54
CA HIS A 226 -35.71 34.09 11.57
C HIS A 226 -35.49 34.63 10.16
N THR A 227 -35.57 33.75 9.15
CA THR A 227 -36.65 33.71 8.15
C THR A 227 -36.50 32.50 7.21
N HIS A 228 -37.64 31.98 6.76
CA HIS A 228 -37.78 30.78 5.92
C HIS A 228 -37.04 30.86 4.57
N GLN A 229 -36.03 30.02 4.31
CA GLN A 229 -35.63 29.62 2.95
C GLN A 229 -35.10 28.17 2.86
N ARG A 230 -35.89 27.35 2.14
CA ARG A 230 -35.66 26.11 1.34
C ARG A 230 -34.54 25.09 1.73
N PRO A 231 -34.88 23.78 1.84
CA PRO A 231 -33.93 22.71 2.22
C PRO A 231 -33.08 22.10 1.07
N HIS A 232 -33.09 22.64 -0.16
CA HIS A 232 -32.46 21.99 -1.32
C HIS A 232 -30.91 22.05 -1.36
N HIS A 233 -30.29 23.10 -0.82
CA HIS A 233 -28.83 23.26 -0.86
C HIS A 233 -28.10 22.40 0.19
N SER A 234 -28.75 22.10 1.33
CA SER A 234 -28.17 21.25 2.37
C SER A 234 -28.01 19.79 1.90
N ARG A 235 -29.03 19.25 1.22
CA ARG A 235 -29.03 17.86 0.72
C ARG A 235 -27.98 17.60 -0.38
N THR A 236 -27.69 18.62 -1.19
CA THR A 236 -26.70 18.51 -2.28
C THR A 236 -25.27 18.58 -1.75
N LYS A 237 -25.02 19.44 -0.75
CA LYS A 237 -23.73 19.50 -0.04
C LYS A 237 -23.41 18.19 0.68
N SER A 238 -24.39 17.59 1.37
CA SER A 238 -24.19 16.31 2.05
C SER A 238 -23.89 15.15 1.08
N ALA A 239 -24.51 15.14 -0.10
CA ALA A 239 -24.26 14.13 -1.11
C ALA A 239 -22.83 14.21 -1.68
N LEU A 240 -22.33 15.42 -1.94
CA LEU A 240 -20.96 15.65 -2.43
C LEU A 240 -19.90 15.31 -1.39
N THR A 241 -20.14 15.60 -0.12
CA THR A 241 -19.21 15.21 0.96
C THR A 241 -19.16 13.70 1.12
N THR A 242 -20.30 13.01 0.98
CA THR A 242 -20.34 11.54 0.95
C THR A 242 -19.62 10.99 -0.29
N SER A 243 -19.74 11.66 -1.44
CA SER A 243 -19.03 11.29 -2.67
C SER A 243 -17.50 11.37 -2.51
N LEU A 244 -16.98 12.48 -1.97
CA LEU A 244 -15.54 12.63 -1.70
C LEU A 244 -15.03 11.63 -0.66
N ALA A 245 -15.80 11.36 0.40
CA ALA A 245 -15.46 10.34 1.38
C ALA A 245 -15.37 8.94 0.72
N SER A 246 -16.35 8.58 -0.10
CA SER A 246 -16.33 7.31 -0.84
C SER A 246 -15.15 7.21 -1.79
N LEU A 247 -14.75 8.32 -2.42
CA LEU A 247 -13.56 8.35 -3.27
C LEU A 247 -12.28 8.17 -2.44
N ALA A 248 -12.16 8.83 -1.29
CA ALA A 248 -11.02 8.64 -0.38
C ALA A 248 -10.89 7.16 0.06
N ASP A 249 -12.01 6.47 0.30
CA ASP A 249 -12.01 5.04 0.61
C ASP A 249 -11.48 4.20 -0.56
N GLU A 250 -11.85 4.51 -1.81
CA GLU A 250 -11.29 3.83 -2.99
C GLU A 250 -9.77 4.02 -3.12
N TYR A 251 -9.27 5.23 -2.82
CA TYR A 251 -7.83 5.50 -2.75
C TYR A 251 -7.14 4.64 -1.67
N ARG A 252 -7.74 4.52 -0.48
CA ARG A 252 -7.20 3.68 0.60
C ARG A 252 -7.22 2.20 0.27
N LYS A 253 -8.28 1.71 -0.36
CA LYS A 253 -8.35 0.30 -0.82
C LYS A 253 -7.19 -0.01 -1.77
N LEU A 254 -6.95 0.84 -2.76
CA LEU A 254 -5.83 0.65 -3.68
C LEU A 254 -4.48 0.78 -2.98
N ALA A 255 -4.35 1.66 -1.98
CA ALA A 255 -3.14 1.75 -1.16
C ALA A 255 -2.87 0.45 -0.39
N ILE A 256 -3.91 -0.13 0.22
CA ILE A 256 -3.85 -1.41 0.93
C ILE A 256 -3.50 -2.55 -0.04
N ASP A 257 -4.07 -2.55 -1.25
CA ASP A 257 -3.77 -3.58 -2.25
C ASP A 257 -2.31 -3.57 -2.69
N CYS A 258 -1.68 -2.39 -2.76
CA CYS A 258 -0.23 -2.29 -2.99
C CYS A 258 0.57 -3.02 -1.90
N LEU A 259 0.19 -2.86 -0.63
CA LEU A 259 0.88 -3.49 0.51
C LEU A 259 0.65 -4.99 0.55
N LYS A 260 -0.58 -5.44 0.30
CA LYS A 260 -0.92 -6.86 0.23
C LYS A 260 -0.16 -7.57 -0.88
N VAL A 261 -0.06 -6.97 -2.07
CA VAL A 261 0.76 -7.52 -3.16
C VAL A 261 2.22 -7.63 -2.75
N LEU A 262 2.80 -6.57 -2.16
CA LEU A 262 4.19 -6.59 -1.71
C LEU A 262 4.45 -7.69 -0.67
N ARG A 263 3.55 -7.88 0.29
CA ARG A 263 3.64 -8.96 1.29
C ARG A 263 3.62 -10.34 0.63
N LEU A 264 2.64 -10.60 -0.23
CA LEU A 264 2.54 -11.86 -0.96
C LEU A 264 3.77 -12.10 -1.83
N GLU A 265 4.31 -11.05 -2.46
CA GLU A 265 5.52 -11.14 -3.28
C GLU A 265 6.74 -11.59 -2.46
N MET A 266 6.94 -11.04 -1.26
CA MET A 266 8.04 -11.46 -0.38
C MET A 266 7.88 -12.90 0.12
N GLN A 267 6.64 -13.34 0.40
CA GLN A 267 6.37 -14.72 0.79
C GLN A 267 6.57 -15.70 -0.38
N LEU A 268 6.12 -15.35 -1.58
CA LEU A 268 6.30 -16.16 -2.79
C LEU A 268 7.77 -16.23 -3.24
N GLU A 269 8.52 -15.13 -3.14
CA GLU A 269 9.97 -15.10 -3.35
C GLU A 269 10.68 -16.05 -2.39
N THR A 270 10.28 -16.05 -1.11
CA THR A 270 10.79 -16.99 -0.10
C THR A 270 10.59 -18.44 -0.53
N ILE A 271 9.38 -18.80 -0.98
CA ILE A 271 9.09 -20.16 -1.46
C ILE A 271 9.88 -20.49 -2.73
N PHE A 272 10.00 -19.52 -3.65
CA PHE A 272 10.76 -19.68 -4.90
C PHE A 272 12.23 -20.04 -4.65
N HIS A 273 12.86 -19.48 -3.62
CA HIS A 273 14.22 -19.83 -3.24
C HIS A 273 14.26 -21.15 -2.45
N MET A 274 13.40 -21.28 -1.44
CA MET A 274 13.41 -22.42 -0.52
C MET A 274 12.97 -23.74 -1.17
N GLN A 275 12.26 -23.70 -2.30
CA GLN A 275 11.90 -24.91 -3.05
C GLN A 275 13.13 -25.69 -3.56
N GLU A 276 14.31 -25.07 -3.65
CA GLU A 276 15.54 -25.78 -4.02
C GLU A 276 16.03 -26.75 -2.94
N MET A 277 15.56 -26.61 -1.69
CA MET A 277 15.85 -27.56 -0.62
C MET A 277 15.49 -29.00 -0.97
N THR A 278 14.43 -29.23 -1.76
CA THR A 278 14.01 -30.58 -2.11
C THR A 278 14.79 -31.16 -3.28
N ASN A 279 15.45 -30.31 -4.08
CA ASN A 279 16.29 -30.72 -5.21
C ASN A 279 17.74 -30.99 -4.79
N ARG A 280 18.20 -30.46 -3.64
CA ARG A 280 19.54 -30.66 -3.12
C ARG A 280 19.67 -31.99 -2.37
N GLU A 281 20.80 -32.66 -2.54
CA GLU A 281 21.21 -33.78 -1.68
C GLU A 281 21.98 -33.26 -0.48
N TYR A 282 21.56 -33.63 0.73
CA TYR A 282 22.18 -33.21 1.99
C TYR A 282 23.09 -34.32 2.56
N LEU A 283 23.96 -34.86 1.71
CA LEU A 283 24.98 -35.86 2.06
C LEU A 283 26.35 -35.19 2.11
N GLU A 284 26.61 -34.47 3.19
CA GLU A 284 27.84 -33.70 3.34
C GLU A 284 28.94 -34.54 4.00
N ASP A 285 30.19 -34.40 3.52
CA ASP A 285 31.37 -35.08 4.11
C ASP A 285 32.09 -34.19 5.14
N GLN A 286 31.82 -32.88 5.12
CA GLN A 286 32.44 -31.89 6.01
C GLN A 286 31.38 -30.90 6.50
N ASP A 287 31.60 -30.31 7.67
CA ASP A 287 30.75 -29.22 8.16
C ASP A 287 30.93 -28.01 7.23
N ALA A 288 29.84 -27.56 6.63
CA ALA A 288 29.84 -26.46 5.70
C ALA A 288 29.98 -25.14 6.45
N GLU A 289 30.83 -24.22 5.98
CA GLU A 289 31.07 -22.96 6.69
C GLU A 289 29.99 -21.91 6.39
N GLU A 290 29.39 -21.97 5.21
CA GLU A 290 28.45 -20.99 4.66
C GLU A 290 27.05 -21.57 4.44
N PRO A 291 25.99 -20.74 4.47
CA PRO A 291 24.65 -21.15 4.07
C PRO A 291 24.59 -21.56 2.60
N ASP A 292 23.53 -22.26 2.21
CA ASP A 292 23.24 -22.61 0.82
C ASP A 292 23.14 -21.36 -0.09
N ASP A 293 23.61 -21.47 -1.34
CA ASP A 293 23.54 -20.38 -2.32
C ASP A 293 22.12 -19.82 -2.51
N PHE A 294 21.09 -20.67 -2.50
CA PHE A 294 19.71 -20.22 -2.62
C PHE A 294 19.24 -19.42 -1.39
N VAL A 295 19.77 -19.71 -0.20
CA VAL A 295 19.52 -18.96 1.03
C VAL A 295 20.29 -17.65 1.03
N ILE A 296 21.56 -17.65 0.62
CA ILE A 296 22.36 -16.43 0.45
C ILE A 296 21.67 -15.49 -0.56
N SER A 297 21.16 -16.03 -1.66
CA SER A 297 20.42 -15.25 -2.66
C SER A 297 19.13 -14.66 -2.10
N LEU A 298 18.37 -15.44 -1.33
CA LEU A 298 17.14 -14.99 -0.68
C LEU A 298 17.43 -13.89 0.36
N THR A 299 18.36 -14.10 1.27
CA THR A 299 18.69 -13.14 2.34
C THR A 299 19.22 -11.84 1.77
N THR A 300 20.07 -11.91 0.74
CA THR A 300 20.57 -10.72 0.02
C THR A 300 19.40 -9.95 -0.61
N GLN A 301 18.44 -10.63 -1.23
CA GLN A 301 17.27 -9.96 -1.81
C GLN A 301 16.36 -9.33 -0.75
N ILE A 302 16.15 -10.01 0.39
CA ILE A 302 15.37 -9.48 1.51
C ILE A 302 15.99 -8.17 2.02
N THR A 303 17.29 -8.19 2.37
CA THR A 303 17.99 -7.01 2.89
C THR A 303 18.01 -5.87 1.87
N ARG A 304 18.33 -6.17 0.61
CA ARG A 304 18.36 -5.15 -0.45
C ARG A 304 16.99 -4.49 -0.66
N ARG A 305 15.92 -5.28 -0.71
CA ARG A 305 14.56 -4.74 -0.89
C ARG A 305 14.11 -3.93 0.31
N ASP A 306 14.47 -4.32 1.54
CA ASP A 306 14.19 -3.53 2.74
C ASP A 306 14.87 -2.15 2.66
N GLU A 307 16.17 -2.13 2.36
CA GLU A 307 16.96 -0.90 2.22
C GLU A 307 16.43 0.03 1.13
N GLU A 308 16.13 -0.52 -0.06
CA GLU A 308 15.61 0.26 -1.18
C GLU A 308 14.20 0.79 -0.90
N MET A 309 13.36 0.06 -0.15
CA MET A 309 11.98 0.47 0.18
C MET A 309 11.90 1.45 1.36
N ALA A 310 12.87 1.44 2.28
CA ALA A 310 12.86 2.21 3.53
C ALA A 310 12.57 3.72 3.37
N PRO A 311 13.02 4.43 2.32
CA PRO A 311 12.70 5.84 2.13
C PRO A 311 11.25 6.12 1.72
N PHE A 312 10.55 5.11 1.18
CA PHE A 312 9.28 5.28 0.48
C PHE A 312 8.05 4.92 1.31
N ILE A 313 8.24 4.28 2.45
CA ILE A 313 7.14 3.75 3.26
C ILE A 313 7.44 3.80 4.77
N PRO A 314 6.43 4.05 5.63
CA PRO A 314 6.61 3.96 7.08
C PRO A 314 7.10 2.59 7.54
N GLU A 315 7.90 2.59 8.61
CA GLU A 315 8.46 1.39 9.23
C GLU A 315 7.39 0.34 9.59
N LEU A 316 6.26 0.75 10.19
CA LEU A 316 5.14 -0.16 10.53
C LEU A 316 4.60 -0.92 9.31
N LYS A 317 4.50 -0.26 8.15
CA LYS A 317 4.03 -0.89 6.91
C LYS A 317 5.13 -1.72 6.24
N ARG A 318 6.39 -1.37 6.47
CA ARG A 318 7.53 -2.19 6.07
C ARG A 318 7.53 -3.53 6.83
N ASN A 319 7.29 -3.52 8.14
CA ASN A 319 7.06 -4.74 8.93
C ASN A 319 5.94 -5.60 8.35
N TYR A 320 4.82 -4.97 7.94
CA TYR A 320 3.74 -5.69 7.26
C TYR A 320 4.20 -6.37 5.95
N ILE A 321 5.03 -5.71 5.14
CA ILE A 321 5.50 -6.27 3.85
C ILE A 321 6.41 -7.47 4.06
N PHE A 322 7.36 -7.38 5.00
CA PHE A 322 8.32 -8.46 5.26
C PHE A 322 7.80 -9.50 6.27
N GLY A 323 6.62 -9.28 6.84
CA GLY A 323 5.94 -10.23 7.70
C GLY A 323 5.59 -11.53 6.99
N GLY A 324 5.54 -12.63 7.76
CA GLY A 324 5.19 -13.95 7.25
C GLY A 324 6.31 -14.67 6.49
N ILE A 325 7.45 -14.01 6.19
CA ILE A 325 8.62 -14.67 5.58
C ILE A 325 9.14 -15.80 6.46
N CYS A 326 9.36 -15.54 7.76
CA CYS A 326 9.87 -16.55 8.70
C CYS A 326 8.94 -17.77 8.79
N SER A 327 7.64 -17.55 8.77
CA SER A 327 6.61 -18.60 8.88
C SER A 327 6.54 -19.47 7.64
N VAL A 328 6.59 -18.84 6.46
CA VAL A 328 6.66 -19.53 5.18
C VAL A 328 7.96 -20.30 5.05
N ALA A 329 9.10 -19.70 5.41
CA ALA A 329 10.38 -20.37 5.40
C ALA A 329 10.43 -21.56 6.37
N ALA A 330 9.95 -21.39 7.60
CA ALA A 330 9.92 -22.46 8.59
C ALA A 330 9.04 -23.64 8.15
N ASN A 331 7.84 -23.35 7.65
CA ASN A 331 6.93 -24.38 7.15
C ASN A 331 7.51 -25.08 5.92
N THR A 332 8.13 -24.32 5.00
CA THR A 332 8.82 -24.88 3.83
C THR A 332 9.94 -25.82 4.26
N SER A 333 10.83 -25.38 5.17
CA SER A 333 11.93 -26.19 5.68
C SER A 333 11.46 -27.49 6.34
N ILE A 334 10.42 -27.43 7.18
CA ILE A 334 9.90 -28.62 7.87
C ILE A 334 9.27 -29.60 6.88
N LYS A 335 8.48 -29.11 5.92
CA LYS A 335 7.82 -29.96 4.91
C LYS A 335 8.80 -30.51 3.88
N ALA A 336 9.89 -29.79 3.59
CA ALA A 336 10.90 -30.22 2.63
C ALA A 336 11.53 -31.58 2.99
N LEU A 337 11.68 -31.91 4.27
CA LEU A 337 12.24 -33.19 4.70
C LEU A 337 11.51 -34.41 4.11
N ALA A 338 10.19 -34.33 3.98
CA ALA A 338 9.38 -35.43 3.42
C ALA A 338 9.58 -35.62 1.91
N GLU A 339 10.10 -34.60 1.22
CA GLU A 339 10.34 -34.56 -0.22
C GLU A 339 11.84 -34.71 -0.56
N MET A 340 12.75 -34.64 0.44
CA MET A 340 14.20 -34.76 0.26
C MET A 340 14.62 -36.20 -0.07
N ASN A 341 15.59 -36.34 -0.97
CA ASN A 341 16.14 -37.64 -1.35
C ASN A 341 16.95 -38.31 -0.23
N SER A 342 17.83 -37.54 0.42
CA SER A 342 18.74 -38.05 1.44
C SER A 342 19.35 -36.92 2.27
N ILE A 343 19.53 -37.19 3.57
CA ILE A 343 20.13 -36.26 4.53
C ILE A 343 20.98 -37.03 5.54
N ASN A 344 22.16 -36.50 5.88
CA ASN A 344 22.99 -36.98 6.98
C ASN A 344 23.11 -35.92 8.09
N LEU A 345 23.86 -36.23 9.15
CA LEU A 345 24.09 -35.33 10.30
C LEU A 345 24.59 -33.94 9.88
N LEU A 346 25.58 -33.91 8.99
CA LEU A 346 26.19 -32.67 8.49
C LEU A 346 25.21 -31.89 7.60
N GLY A 347 24.38 -32.59 6.81
CA GLY A 347 23.27 -32.02 6.07
C GLY A 347 22.20 -31.37 6.96
N ALA A 348 21.86 -31.99 8.10
CA ALA A 348 20.97 -31.39 9.09
C ALA A 348 21.59 -30.11 9.70
N GLN A 349 22.89 -30.12 9.99
CA GLN A 349 23.61 -28.93 10.45
C GLN A 349 23.62 -27.81 9.40
N GLN A 350 23.74 -28.15 8.11
CA GLN A 350 23.65 -27.19 7.02
C GLN A 350 22.26 -26.52 6.97
N ILE A 351 21.19 -27.28 7.16
CA ILE A 351 19.83 -26.71 7.24
C ILE A 351 19.65 -25.81 8.47
N CYS A 352 20.25 -26.18 9.62
CA CYS A 352 20.28 -25.29 10.78
C CYS A 352 21.02 -23.98 10.46
N ARG A 353 22.14 -24.06 9.72
CA ARG A 353 22.92 -22.89 9.27
C ARG A 353 22.11 -21.98 8.34
N ASN A 354 21.37 -22.56 7.40
CA ASN A 354 20.42 -21.86 6.55
C ASN A 354 19.37 -21.10 7.36
N SER A 355 18.80 -21.77 8.37
CA SER A 355 17.81 -21.17 9.27
C SER A 355 18.38 -20.00 10.07
N ILE A 356 19.64 -20.07 10.52
CA ILE A 356 20.33 -18.99 11.22
C ILE A 356 20.58 -17.80 10.29
N ALA A 357 21.03 -18.03 9.06
CA ALA A 357 21.26 -16.96 8.09
C ALA A 357 19.97 -16.19 7.77
N LEU A 358 18.85 -16.90 7.62
CA LEU A 358 17.55 -16.28 7.41
C LEU A 358 17.09 -15.48 8.64
N GLU A 359 17.30 -16.02 9.84
CA GLU A 359 16.99 -15.31 11.10
C GLU A 359 17.76 -13.99 11.20
N GLN A 360 19.05 -14.01 10.92
CA GLN A 360 19.91 -12.83 10.96
C GLN A 360 19.47 -11.77 9.94
N ALA A 361 19.13 -12.19 8.71
CA ALA A 361 18.65 -11.28 7.68
C ALA A 361 17.32 -10.61 8.06
N LEU A 362 16.39 -11.37 8.65
CA LEU A 362 15.10 -10.83 9.10
C LEU A 362 15.25 -9.95 10.35
N ALA A 363 16.10 -10.34 11.30
CA ALA A 363 16.36 -9.56 12.51
C ALA A 363 17.06 -8.22 12.23
N ALA A 364 17.72 -8.10 11.06
CA ALA A 364 18.31 -6.85 10.60
C ALA A 364 17.28 -5.83 10.11
N ILE A 365 16.07 -6.28 9.72
CA ILE A 365 15.00 -5.38 9.27
C ILE A 365 14.42 -4.66 10.49
N PRO A 366 14.53 -3.33 10.57
CA PRO A 366 14.00 -2.58 11.70
C PRO A 366 12.48 -2.80 11.79
N SER A 367 11.96 -3.01 13.01
CA SER A 367 10.57 -3.26 13.39
C SER A 367 9.97 -4.66 13.18
N ILE A 368 10.71 -5.63 12.63
CA ILE A 368 10.26 -7.03 12.67
C ILE A 368 10.25 -7.54 14.12
N ASP A 369 9.27 -8.39 14.44
CA ASP A 369 9.20 -9.08 15.73
C ASP A 369 10.27 -10.19 15.80
N ASN A 370 11.43 -9.82 16.35
CA ASN A 370 12.57 -10.73 16.48
C ASN A 370 12.27 -11.96 17.33
N GLU A 371 11.42 -11.86 18.35
CA GLU A 371 11.05 -12.99 19.19
C GLU A 371 10.23 -14.01 18.38
N ALA A 372 9.25 -13.51 17.62
CA ALA A 372 8.42 -14.36 16.78
C ALA A 372 9.18 -14.95 15.58
N VAL A 373 10.18 -14.25 15.03
CA VAL A 373 11.10 -14.79 14.02
C VAL A 373 11.97 -15.90 14.62
N GLN A 374 12.61 -15.62 15.75
CA GLN A 374 13.48 -16.56 16.44
C GLN A 374 12.71 -17.83 16.80
N GLN A 375 11.52 -17.72 17.41
CA GLN A 375 10.70 -18.87 17.77
C GLN A 375 10.37 -19.79 16.58
N ARG A 376 10.02 -19.20 15.42
CA ARG A 376 9.68 -19.97 14.22
C ARG A 376 10.88 -20.67 13.60
N LEU A 377 12.05 -20.03 13.60
CA LEU A 377 13.27 -20.59 13.03
C LEU A 377 14.00 -21.54 14.01
N ASP A 378 13.87 -21.33 15.32
CA ASP A 378 14.26 -22.31 16.34
C ASP A 378 13.50 -23.61 16.16
N ARG A 379 12.20 -23.56 15.85
CA ARG A 379 11.41 -24.76 15.56
C ARG A 379 11.99 -25.58 14.39
N VAL A 380 12.53 -24.93 13.36
CA VAL A 380 13.20 -25.62 12.25
C VAL A 380 14.45 -26.33 12.76
N ARG A 381 15.32 -25.61 13.49
CA ARG A 381 16.55 -26.15 14.04
C ARG A 381 16.28 -27.35 14.94
N THR A 382 15.37 -27.20 15.90
CA THR A 382 14.95 -28.29 16.79
C THR A 382 14.43 -29.48 15.98
N TYR A 383 13.59 -29.26 14.96
CA TYR A 383 13.05 -30.34 14.14
C TYR A 383 14.14 -31.15 13.42
N TYR A 384 15.14 -30.50 12.83
CA TYR A 384 16.24 -31.19 12.15
C TYR A 384 17.26 -31.80 13.13
N GLU A 385 17.45 -31.20 14.31
CA GLU A 385 18.29 -31.78 15.37
C GLU A 385 17.71 -33.10 15.91
N LEU A 386 16.39 -33.30 15.86
CA LEU A 386 15.77 -34.58 16.22
C LEU A 386 16.24 -35.74 15.34
N LEU A 387 16.66 -35.47 14.09
CA LEU A 387 17.23 -36.50 13.20
C LEU A 387 18.56 -37.05 13.71
N ASN A 388 19.21 -36.32 14.62
CA ASN A 388 20.50 -36.68 15.20
C ASN A 388 20.35 -37.45 16.51
N LEU A 389 19.13 -37.62 17.02
CA LEU A 389 18.90 -38.40 18.21
C LEU A 389 19.16 -39.88 17.93
N PRO A 390 19.94 -40.57 18.78
CA PRO A 390 20.07 -42.01 18.69
C PRO A 390 18.69 -42.64 18.92
N PHE A 391 18.44 -43.79 18.29
CA PHE A 391 17.16 -44.49 18.38
C PHE A 391 16.73 -44.74 19.84
N GLU A 392 17.69 -44.95 20.72
CA GLU A 392 17.50 -45.19 22.14
C GLU A 392 16.98 -43.97 22.92
N ALA A 393 17.11 -42.75 22.39
CA ALA A 393 16.65 -41.52 23.03
C ALA A 393 15.20 -41.14 22.66
N LEU A 394 14.53 -41.92 21.80
CA LEU A 394 13.15 -41.68 21.35
C LEU A 394 12.08 -42.43 22.17
N TYR A 395 12.50 -43.23 23.15
CA TYR A 395 11.67 -43.96 24.13
C TYR A 395 11.99 -43.49 25.55
#